data_AF-A0A833D5T4-F1
#
_entry.id   AF-A0A833D5T4-F1
#
_cell.length_a   1.000
_cell.length_b   1.000
_cell.length_c   1.000
_cell.angle_alpha   90.00
_cell.angle_beta   90.00
_cell.angle_gamma   90.00
#
_symmetry.space_group_name_H-M   'P 1'
#
loop_
_entity.id
_entity.type
_entity.pdbx_description
1 polymer ?
#
loop_
_entity_poly.entity_id
_entity_poly.type
_entity_poly.pdbx_seq_one_letter_code
_entity_poly.pdbx_strand_id
1 'polypeptide(L)'
;MMFATVASSSGASAQDRDCIHQLIKENGREIACTLPLQMTEKDLADLRKASRDILQDASCVLTIKIERALISDAVANAQMHVFESPPQPVACEIKTKETAIPVSFTFAPRVEFKDGQAIRATPGMANVSGVSRLLSLPVVVFINSSRHVETGMLETVNAYLRYVSSTKAAKN
;
A
#
# COMPACT_ATOMS: atom_id res chain seq x y z
N MET A 1 -5.22 -21.23 32.54
CA MET A 1 -4.71 -21.00 31.17
C MET A 1 -5.75 -20.17 30.44
N MET A 2 -5.52 -18.86 30.31
CA MET A 2 -6.40 -17.96 29.56
C MET A 2 -5.84 -17.84 28.13
N PHE A 3 -6.59 -18.29 27.14
CA PHE A 3 -6.31 -18.07 25.74
C PHE A 3 -6.84 -16.67 25.37
N ALA A 4 -5.95 -15.75 25.02
CA ALA A 4 -6.31 -14.47 24.45
C ALA A 4 -6.57 -14.66 22.94
N THR A 5 -7.82 -14.48 22.53
CA THR A 5 -8.23 -14.44 21.13
C THR A 5 -7.74 -13.13 20.51
N VAL A 6 -6.82 -13.20 19.56
CA VAL A 6 -6.39 -12.04 18.77
C VAL A 6 -7.43 -11.81 17.68
N ALA A 7 -8.22 -10.74 17.81
CA ALA A 7 -9.13 -10.29 16.76
C ALA A 7 -8.33 -9.50 15.72
N SER A 8 -8.14 -10.07 14.54
CA SER A 8 -7.66 -9.34 13.36
C SER A 8 -8.77 -8.39 12.89
N SER A 9 -8.60 -7.09 13.10
CA SER A 9 -9.51 -6.06 12.62
C SER A 9 -9.17 -5.69 11.17
N SER A 10 -9.79 -6.36 10.21
CA SER A 10 -9.79 -6.02 8.78
C SER A 10 -10.78 -4.86 8.52
N GLY A 11 -10.37 -3.64 8.81
CA GLY A 11 -11.16 -2.44 8.48
C GLY A 11 -10.94 -2.01 7.03
N ALA A 12 -11.41 -2.80 6.06
CA ALA A 12 -11.40 -2.38 4.66
C ALA A 12 -12.61 -1.46 4.38
N SER A 13 -12.34 -0.19 4.05
CA SER A 13 -13.34 0.83 3.74
C SER A 13 -14.13 0.50 2.46
N ALA A 14 -15.28 1.15 2.23
CA ALA A 14 -16.09 0.95 1.02
C ALA A 14 -15.33 1.28 -0.28
N GLN A 15 -14.28 2.10 -0.21
CA GLN A 15 -13.42 2.47 -1.33
C GLN A 15 -12.23 1.49 -1.51
N ASP A 16 -11.74 0.86 -0.44
CA ASP A 16 -10.78 -0.27 -0.53
C ASP A 16 -11.38 -1.43 -1.31
N ARG A 17 -12.69 -1.62 -1.17
CA ARG A 17 -13.46 -2.60 -1.94
C ARG A 17 -13.46 -2.26 -3.42
N ASP A 18 -13.38 -0.99 -3.83
CA ASP A 18 -13.42 -0.59 -5.23
C ASP A 18 -12.12 -0.97 -5.97
N CYS A 19 -10.95 -0.63 -5.42
CA CYS A 19 -9.67 -1.00 -6.03
C CYS A 19 -9.47 -2.52 -6.13
N ILE A 20 -9.80 -3.26 -5.08
CA ILE A 20 -9.70 -4.73 -5.08
C ILE A 20 -10.75 -5.34 -6.01
N HIS A 21 -11.96 -4.80 -6.05
CA HIS A 21 -13.01 -5.24 -6.96
C HIS A 21 -12.62 -5.01 -8.42
N GLN A 22 -12.10 -3.83 -8.75
CA GLN A 22 -11.57 -3.56 -10.08
C GLN A 22 -10.47 -4.56 -10.40
N LEU A 23 -9.49 -4.78 -9.52
CA LEU A 23 -8.41 -5.75 -9.73
C LEU A 23 -8.94 -7.17 -10.01
N ILE A 24 -9.91 -7.64 -9.23
CA ILE A 24 -10.34 -9.05 -9.25
C ILE A 24 -11.46 -9.34 -10.25
N LYS A 25 -12.46 -8.46 -10.37
CA LYS A 25 -13.72 -8.76 -11.06
C LYS A 25 -13.89 -8.07 -12.41
N GLU A 26 -13.12 -7.02 -12.67
CA GLU A 26 -13.24 -6.27 -13.91
C GLU A 26 -12.18 -6.68 -14.94
N ASN A 27 -12.54 -6.58 -16.22
CA ASN A 27 -11.69 -6.99 -17.35
C ASN A 27 -11.22 -5.80 -18.20
N GLY A 28 -11.22 -4.57 -17.63
CA GLY A 28 -10.74 -3.37 -18.32
C GLY A 28 -9.25 -3.43 -18.64
N ARG A 29 -8.75 -2.62 -19.58
CA ARG A 29 -7.31 -2.60 -19.92
C ARG A 29 -6.43 -2.07 -18.77
N GLU A 30 -6.99 -1.19 -17.96
CA GLU A 30 -6.34 -0.55 -16.83
C GLU A 30 -7.12 -0.84 -15.54
N ILE A 31 -6.43 -0.75 -14.41
CA ILE A 31 -7.01 -0.58 -13.09
C ILE A 31 -6.85 0.90 -12.76
N ALA A 32 -7.97 1.59 -12.59
CA ALA A 32 -8.02 3.02 -12.38
C ALA A 32 -8.94 3.32 -11.20
N CYS A 33 -8.36 3.48 -10.01
CA CYS A 33 -9.12 3.61 -8.78
C CYS A 33 -8.44 4.56 -7.80
N THR A 34 -9.20 5.02 -6.82
CA THR A 34 -8.72 5.91 -5.77
C THR A 34 -8.86 5.21 -4.42
N LEU A 35 -7.74 5.07 -3.73
CA LEU A 35 -7.65 4.39 -2.43
C LEU A 35 -7.43 5.43 -1.31
N PRO A 36 -8.43 5.71 -0.47
CA PRO A 36 -8.23 6.51 0.71
C PRO A 36 -7.45 5.70 1.74
N LEU A 37 -6.31 6.23 2.14
CA LEU A 37 -5.47 5.67 3.19
C LEU A 37 -5.82 6.41 4.48
N GLN A 38 -6.63 5.74 5.31
CA GLN A 38 -6.99 6.23 6.64
C GLN A 38 -6.21 5.46 7.70
N MET A 39 -5.73 6.19 8.71
CA MET A 39 -5.10 5.59 9.86
C MET A 39 -6.16 4.95 10.76
N THR A 40 -5.85 3.82 11.36
CA THR A 40 -6.74 3.22 12.37
C THR A 40 -6.74 4.08 13.63
N GLU A 41 -7.76 3.95 14.49
CA GLU A 41 -7.80 4.65 15.79
C GLU A 41 -6.55 4.36 16.64
N LYS A 42 -6.01 3.14 16.54
CA LYS A 42 -4.76 2.77 17.21
C LYS A 42 -3.57 3.54 16.64
N ASP A 43 -3.43 3.57 15.31
CA ASP A 43 -2.32 4.26 14.66
C ASP A 43 -2.41 5.78 14.88
N LEU A 44 -3.61 6.34 14.90
CA LEU A 44 -3.87 7.73 15.26
C LEU A 44 -3.46 8.03 16.71
N ALA A 45 -3.79 7.15 17.65
CA ALA A 45 -3.37 7.29 19.04
C ALA A 45 -1.83 7.21 19.18
N ASP A 46 -1.20 6.28 18.48
CA ASP A 46 0.26 6.13 18.46
C ASP A 46 0.93 7.36 17.82
N LEU A 47 0.36 7.91 16.73
CA LEU A 47 0.81 9.14 16.08
C LEU A 47 0.73 10.35 17.01
N ARG A 48 -0.42 10.54 17.66
CA ARG A 48 -0.63 11.62 18.63
C ARG A 48 0.37 11.52 19.77
N LYS A 49 0.54 10.32 20.33
CA LYS A 49 1.52 10.09 21.40
C LYS A 49 2.95 10.37 20.95
N ALA A 50 3.38 9.86 19.80
CA ALA A 50 4.73 10.05 19.28
C ALA A 50 5.02 11.53 18.94
N SER A 51 4.01 12.26 18.47
CA SER A 51 4.10 13.68 18.13
C SER A 51 3.79 14.62 19.30
N ARG A 52 3.54 14.12 20.52
CA ARG A 52 3.11 14.92 21.68
C ARG A 52 1.86 15.77 21.39
N ASP A 53 0.89 15.15 20.74
CA ASP A 53 -0.37 15.71 20.26
C ASP A 53 -0.19 16.87 19.26
N ILE A 54 0.96 17.01 18.62
CA ILE A 54 1.13 18.00 17.55
C ILE A 54 0.39 17.55 16.31
N LEU A 55 0.57 16.29 15.91
CA LEU A 55 -0.13 15.68 14.78
C LEU A 55 -1.43 15.03 15.27
N GLN A 56 -2.53 15.38 14.62
CA GLN A 56 -3.89 14.97 15.02
C GLN A 56 -4.43 13.85 14.13
N ASP A 57 -4.10 13.91 12.84
CA ASP A 57 -4.60 13.01 11.81
C ASP A 57 -3.70 13.12 10.57
N ALA A 58 -3.64 12.05 9.79
CA ALA A 58 -3.05 12.04 8.46
C ALA A 58 -3.99 11.27 7.54
N SER A 59 -4.68 12.00 6.68
CA SER A 59 -5.60 11.45 5.69
C SER A 59 -4.92 11.50 4.32
N CYS A 60 -4.74 10.36 3.68
CA CYS A 60 -4.09 10.28 2.38
C CYS A 60 -5.01 9.67 1.33
N VAL A 61 -4.76 9.99 0.07
CA VAL A 61 -5.48 9.49 -1.10
C VAL A 61 -4.44 9.06 -2.12
N LEU A 62 -4.36 7.76 -2.36
CA LEU A 62 -3.55 7.15 -3.42
C LEU A 62 -4.40 7.02 -4.67
N THR A 63 -3.94 7.58 -5.78
CA THR A 63 -4.58 7.36 -7.09
C THR A 63 -3.81 6.31 -7.84
N ILE A 64 -4.45 5.18 -8.12
CA ILE A 64 -3.85 4.05 -8.83
C ILE A 64 -4.31 4.10 -10.28
N LYS A 65 -3.35 4.10 -11.20
CA LYS A 65 -3.53 3.87 -12.62
C LYS A 65 -2.44 2.93 -13.12
N ILE A 66 -2.78 1.66 -13.30
CA ILE A 66 -1.84 0.61 -13.71
C ILE A 66 -2.47 -0.22 -14.83
N GLU A 67 -1.71 -0.50 -15.88
CA GLU A 67 -2.12 -1.42 -16.93
C GLU A 67 -2.22 -2.85 -16.39
N ARG A 68 -3.33 -3.54 -16.68
CA ARG A 68 -3.50 -4.93 -16.24
C ARG A 68 -2.49 -5.88 -16.85
N ALA A 69 -1.98 -5.55 -18.03
CA ALA A 69 -0.93 -6.30 -18.69
C ALA A 69 0.32 -6.41 -17.81
N LEU A 70 0.71 -5.33 -17.12
CA LEU A 70 1.88 -5.32 -16.22
C LEU A 70 1.68 -6.27 -15.03
N ILE A 71 0.49 -6.28 -14.43
CA ILE A 71 0.18 -7.18 -13.31
C ILE A 71 0.10 -8.64 -13.80
N SER A 72 -0.54 -8.85 -14.95
CA SER A 72 -0.71 -10.18 -15.53
C SER A 72 0.63 -10.80 -15.93
N ASP A 73 1.53 -9.99 -16.50
CA ASP A 73 2.89 -10.40 -16.84
C ASP A 73 3.69 -10.76 -15.58
N ALA A 74 3.62 -9.92 -14.54
CA ALA A 74 4.29 -10.22 -13.27
C ALA A 74 3.79 -11.53 -12.62
N VAL A 75 2.48 -11.78 -12.65
CA VAL A 75 1.89 -13.02 -12.13
C VAL A 75 2.25 -14.22 -12.99
N ALA A 76 2.25 -14.09 -14.32
CA ALA A 76 2.62 -15.16 -15.23
C ALA A 76 4.09 -15.56 -15.10
N ASN A 77 4.97 -14.60 -14.80
CA ASN A 77 6.41 -14.80 -14.69
C ASN A 77 6.90 -14.87 -13.23
N ALA A 78 6.01 -15.09 -12.25
CA ALA A 78 6.35 -15.10 -10.82
C ALA A 78 7.38 -16.17 -10.40
N GLN A 79 7.77 -17.08 -11.29
CA GLN A 79 8.87 -18.03 -11.05
C GLN A 79 10.21 -17.31 -10.85
N MET A 80 10.47 -16.25 -11.62
CA MET A 80 11.66 -15.40 -11.53
C MET A 80 11.41 -14.11 -12.31
N HIS A 81 10.96 -13.06 -11.61
CA HIS A 81 10.65 -11.78 -12.24
C HIS A 81 10.75 -10.64 -11.23
N VAL A 82 10.97 -9.42 -11.73
CA VAL A 82 10.92 -8.20 -10.91
C VAL A 82 9.85 -7.31 -11.51
N PHE A 83 8.81 -7.07 -10.73
CA PHE A 83 7.77 -6.11 -11.08
C PHE A 83 8.14 -4.73 -10.57
N GLU A 84 8.04 -3.74 -11.43
CA GLU A 84 8.19 -2.32 -11.09
C GLU A 84 6.90 -1.59 -11.46
N SER A 85 6.20 -1.11 -10.45
CA SER A 85 4.99 -0.31 -10.65
C SER A 85 5.38 1.08 -11.16
N PRO A 86 4.66 1.61 -12.18
CA PRO A 86 4.80 3.01 -12.53
C PRO A 86 4.45 3.90 -11.32
N PRO A 87 5.08 5.09 -11.17
CA PRO A 87 4.81 5.99 -10.07
C PRO A 87 3.34 6.42 -9.99
N GLN A 88 2.74 6.22 -8.83
CA GLN A 88 1.36 6.58 -8.52
C GLN A 88 1.33 7.80 -7.59
N PRO A 89 0.54 8.84 -7.88
CA PRO A 89 0.50 10.01 -7.02
C PRO A 89 -0.29 9.73 -5.73
N VAL A 90 0.23 10.25 -4.63
CA VAL A 90 -0.41 10.25 -3.31
C VAL A 90 -0.54 11.70 -2.85
N ALA A 91 -1.76 12.08 -2.46
CA ALA A 91 -2.04 13.36 -1.84
C ALA A 91 -2.49 13.13 -0.41
N CYS A 92 -1.88 13.83 0.54
CA CYS A 92 -2.15 13.73 1.96
C CYS A 92 -2.49 15.10 2.54
N GLU A 93 -3.36 15.08 3.54
CA GLU A 93 -3.63 16.21 4.41
C GLU A 93 -3.21 15.80 5.83
N ILE A 94 -2.14 16.41 6.32
CA ILE A 94 -1.66 16.20 7.68
C ILE A 94 -2.29 17.26 8.56
N LYS A 95 -3.17 16.86 9.46
CA LYS A 95 -3.80 17.77 10.41
C LYS A 95 -2.96 17.89 11.66
N THR A 96 -2.73 19.14 12.06
CA THR A 96 -2.14 19.51 13.34
C THR A 96 -3.22 20.15 14.21
N LYS A 97 -2.86 20.54 15.45
CA LYS A 97 -3.79 21.30 16.31
C LYS A 97 -4.22 22.65 15.73
N GLU A 98 -3.37 23.27 14.93
CA GLU A 98 -3.55 24.67 14.50
C GLU A 98 -3.87 24.79 13.01
N THR A 99 -3.39 23.84 12.19
CA THR A 99 -3.50 23.92 10.73
C THR A 99 -3.48 22.54 10.07
N ALA A 100 -3.89 22.50 8.80
CA ALA A 100 -3.72 21.35 7.93
C ALA A 100 -2.60 21.63 6.91
N ILE A 101 -1.69 20.67 6.74
CA ILE A 101 -0.53 20.78 5.86
C ILE A 101 -0.74 19.83 4.68
N PRO A 102 -0.91 20.33 3.44
CA PRO A 102 -0.98 19.48 2.27
C PRO A 102 0.40 18.92 1.96
N VAL A 103 0.50 17.60 1.81
CA VAL A 103 1.72 16.89 1.44
C VAL A 103 1.40 15.99 0.26
N SER A 104 2.27 15.94 -0.74
CA SER A 104 2.12 15.01 -1.86
C SER A 104 3.42 14.29 -2.13
N PHE A 105 3.31 13.06 -2.64
CA PHE A 105 4.46 12.23 -3.00
C PHE A 105 4.05 11.20 -4.05
N THR A 106 5.01 10.45 -4.56
CA THR A 106 4.76 9.33 -5.47
C THR A 106 5.07 8.00 -4.80
N PHE A 107 4.30 6.97 -5.13
CA PHE A 107 4.47 5.59 -4.68
C PHE A 107 4.74 4.69 -5.89
N ALA A 108 5.89 4.04 -5.93
CA ALA A 108 6.33 3.20 -7.06
C ALA A 108 6.87 1.85 -6.57
N PRO A 109 6.00 0.91 -6.17
CA PRO A 109 6.43 -0.38 -5.63
C PRO A 109 7.32 -1.17 -6.57
N ARG A 110 8.34 -1.81 -6.00
CA ARG A 110 9.14 -2.83 -6.67
C ARG A 110 9.02 -4.14 -5.91
N VAL A 111 8.66 -5.21 -6.62
CA VAL A 111 8.43 -6.54 -6.03
C VAL A 111 9.27 -7.57 -6.76
N GLU A 112 10.07 -8.31 -6.02
CA GLU A 112 10.88 -9.42 -6.55
C GLU A 112 10.15 -10.74 -6.31
N PHE A 113 9.97 -11.51 -7.39
CA PHE A 113 9.36 -12.82 -7.38
C PHE A 113 10.40 -13.91 -7.57
N LYS A 114 10.23 -14.99 -6.82
CA LYS A 114 11.02 -16.20 -6.94
C LYS A 114 10.17 -17.39 -6.52
N ASP A 115 10.26 -18.49 -7.27
CA ASP A 115 9.56 -19.75 -6.97
C ASP A 115 8.05 -19.57 -6.81
N GLY A 116 7.47 -18.69 -7.64
CA GLY A 116 6.03 -18.42 -7.68
C GLY A 116 5.53 -17.54 -6.53
N GLN A 117 6.42 -16.91 -5.76
CA GLN A 117 6.10 -16.10 -4.59
C GLN A 117 6.85 -14.78 -4.61
N ALA A 118 6.26 -13.74 -4.02
CA ALA A 118 6.96 -12.50 -3.73
C ALA A 118 7.89 -12.71 -2.52
N ILE A 119 9.18 -12.43 -2.71
CA ILE A 119 10.23 -12.61 -1.69
C ILE A 119 10.80 -11.30 -1.17
N ARG A 120 10.62 -10.20 -1.92
CA ARG A 120 11.08 -8.87 -1.54
C ARG A 120 10.13 -7.81 -2.08
N ALA A 121 9.90 -6.76 -1.30
CA ALA A 121 9.07 -5.64 -1.72
C ALA A 121 9.63 -4.32 -1.18
N THR A 122 9.66 -3.28 -2.01
CA THR A 122 9.95 -1.92 -1.57
C THR A 122 8.87 -0.96 -2.03
N PRO A 123 8.40 -0.05 -1.16
CA PRO A 123 7.36 0.95 -1.48
C PRO A 123 7.66 1.89 -2.65
N GLY A 124 8.91 2.32 -2.78
CA GLY A 124 9.30 3.32 -3.78
C GLY A 124 8.66 4.70 -3.54
N MET A 125 8.56 5.12 -2.28
CA MET A 125 8.13 6.48 -1.92
C MET A 125 9.18 7.49 -2.40
N ALA A 126 8.75 8.50 -3.16
CA ALA A 126 9.63 9.53 -3.71
C ALA A 126 8.88 10.86 -3.96
N ASN A 127 9.58 11.88 -4.46
CA ASN A 127 9.00 13.15 -4.92
C ASN A 127 8.10 13.87 -3.90
N VAL A 128 8.53 13.91 -2.63
CA VAL A 128 7.76 14.55 -1.56
C VAL A 128 7.76 16.07 -1.73
N SER A 129 6.57 16.68 -1.71
CA SER A 129 6.34 18.12 -1.72
C SER A 129 5.34 18.54 -0.64
N GLY A 130 5.31 19.83 -0.30
CA GLY A 130 4.47 20.38 0.78
C GLY A 130 5.19 20.46 2.14
N VAL A 131 6.36 19.83 2.27
CA VAL A 131 7.25 19.92 3.42
C VAL A 131 8.70 20.08 2.96
N SER A 132 9.57 20.60 3.83
CA SER A 132 10.98 20.75 3.50
C SER A 132 11.67 19.39 3.33
N ARG A 133 12.67 19.34 2.43
CA ARG A 133 13.44 18.11 2.16
C ARG A 133 14.11 17.54 3.41
N LEU A 134 14.55 18.41 4.31
CA LEU A 134 15.18 18.00 5.57
C LEU A 134 14.21 17.20 6.45
N LEU A 135 12.92 17.53 6.42
CA LEU A 135 11.88 16.83 7.17
C LEU A 135 11.36 15.59 6.45
N SER A 136 11.30 15.61 5.11
CA SER A 136 10.79 14.47 4.34
C SER A 136 11.81 13.34 4.19
N LEU A 137 13.12 13.63 4.16
CA LEU A 137 14.15 12.63 3.91
C LEU A 137 14.14 11.46 4.91
N PRO A 138 14.07 11.67 6.24
CA PRO A 138 14.01 10.56 7.20
C PRO A 138 12.77 9.69 7.01
N VAL A 139 11.63 10.29 6.66
CA VAL A 139 10.37 9.55 6.41
C VAL A 139 10.50 8.70 5.15
N VAL A 140 11.03 9.27 4.06
CA VAL A 140 11.26 8.54 2.81
C VAL A 140 12.19 7.36 3.02
N VAL A 141 13.30 7.56 3.75
CA VAL A 141 14.24 6.48 4.09
C VAL A 141 13.53 5.41 4.91
N PHE A 142 12.83 5.79 5.99
CA PHE A 142 12.12 4.86 6.84
C PHE A 142 11.10 4.03 6.07
N ILE A 143 10.22 4.65 5.29
CA ILE A 143 9.18 3.94 4.53
C ILE A 143 9.83 2.97 3.54
N ASN A 144 10.84 3.41 2.79
CA ASN A 144 11.48 2.57 1.77
C ASN A 144 12.34 1.43 2.34
N SER A 145 12.81 1.53 3.59
CA SER A 145 13.63 0.49 4.24
C SER A 145 12.90 -0.28 5.35
N SER A 146 11.64 0.04 5.64
CA SER A 146 10.91 -0.54 6.77
C SER A 146 10.54 -2.00 6.50
N ARG A 147 11.01 -2.90 7.37
CA ARG A 147 10.63 -4.31 7.36
C ARG A 147 9.14 -4.51 7.58
N HIS A 148 8.51 -3.66 8.38
CA HIS A 148 7.07 -3.75 8.63
C HIS A 148 6.27 -3.48 7.35
N VAL A 149 6.67 -2.45 6.59
CA VAL A 149 6.03 -2.12 5.32
C VAL A 149 6.28 -3.20 4.28
N GLU A 150 7.53 -3.67 4.17
CA GLU A 150 7.89 -4.79 3.29
C GLU A 150 7.05 -6.03 3.59
N THR A 151 6.95 -6.46 4.85
CA THR A 151 6.15 -7.63 5.25
C THR A 151 4.69 -7.48 4.85
N GLY A 152 4.05 -6.33 5.13
CA GLY A 152 2.65 -6.10 4.75
C GLY A 152 2.43 -6.12 3.23
N MET A 153 3.36 -5.58 2.46
CA MET A 153 3.33 -5.67 0.99
C MET A 153 3.46 -7.12 0.51
N LEU A 154 4.41 -7.89 1.07
CA LEU A 154 4.62 -9.29 0.71
C LEU A 154 3.39 -10.14 1.05
N GLU A 155 2.79 -9.95 2.21
CA GLU A 155 1.56 -10.65 2.61
C GLU A 155 0.42 -10.39 1.63
N THR A 156 0.24 -9.13 1.24
CA THR A 156 -0.82 -8.71 0.31
C THR A 156 -0.59 -9.31 -1.09
N VAL A 157 0.62 -9.19 -1.64
CA VAL A 157 0.95 -9.74 -2.96
C VAL A 157 0.83 -11.26 -2.97
N ASN A 158 1.35 -11.96 -1.96
CA ASN A 158 1.26 -13.41 -1.88
C ASN A 158 -0.17 -13.90 -1.63
N ALA A 159 -1.01 -13.13 -0.93
CA ALA A 159 -2.45 -13.42 -0.84
C ALA A 159 -3.12 -13.35 -2.23
N TYR A 160 -2.80 -12.34 -3.03
CA TYR A 160 -3.32 -12.21 -4.39
C TYR A 160 -2.83 -13.33 -5.31
N LEU A 161 -1.54 -13.70 -5.27
CA LEU A 161 -1.00 -14.82 -6.05
C LEU A 161 -1.72 -16.14 -5.73
N ARG A 162 -1.97 -16.42 -4.45
CA ARG A 162 -2.73 -17.61 -4.02
C ARG A 162 -4.16 -17.60 -4.56
N TYR A 163 -4.82 -16.44 -4.53
CA TYR A 163 -6.17 -16.26 -5.09
C TYR A 163 -6.20 -16.54 -6.61
N VAL A 164 -5.24 -16.01 -7.37
CA VAL A 164 -5.18 -16.24 -8.81
C VAL A 164 -4.87 -17.71 -9.13
N SER A 165 -3.98 -18.35 -8.39
CA SER A 165 -3.66 -19.76 -8.58
C SER A 165 -4.84 -20.67 -8.27
N SER A 166 -5.60 -20.41 -7.20
CA SER A 166 -6.78 -21.23 -6.86
C SER A 166 -7.92 -21.07 -7.87
N THR A 167 -8.12 -19.87 -8.40
CA THR A 167 -9.15 -19.62 -9.42
C THR A 167 -8.80 -20.23 -10.79
N LYS A 168 -7.51 -20.31 -11.15
CA LYS A 168 -7.05 -21.05 -12.33
C LYS A 168 -7.27 -22.56 -12.17
N ALA A 169 -6.92 -23.12 -11.00
CA ALA A 169 -7.09 -24.53 -10.72
C ALA A 169 -8.57 -24.97 -10.73
N ALA A 170 -9.50 -24.09 -10.33
CA ALA A 170 -10.94 -24.39 -10.35
C ALA A 170 -11.59 -24.34 -11.75
N LYS A 171 -10.89 -23.84 -12.76
CA LYS A 171 -11.38 -23.75 -14.15
C LYS A 171 -10.83 -24.84 -15.07
N ASN A 172 -9.87 -25.63 -14.60
CA ASN A 172 -9.29 -26.78 -15.29
C ASN A 172 -9.83 -28.09 -14.72
#